data_AF-A0A7L4FUC0-F1
#
_entry.id   AF-A0A7L4FUC0-F1
#
_cell.length_a   1.000
_cell.length_b   1.000
_cell.length_c   1.000
_cell.angle_alpha   90.00
_cell.angle_beta   90.00
_cell.angle_gamma   90.00
#
_symmetry.space_group_name_H-M   'P 1'
#
loop_
_entity.id
_entity.type
_entity.pdbx_description
1 polymer ?
#
loop_
_entity_poly.entity_id
_entity_poly.type
_entity_poly.pdbx_seq_one_letter_code
_entity_poly.pdbx_strand_id
1 'polypeptide(L)'
;AASRLHIGSPDAKAEGLEGQINRLAELIGRLEDKTLWFDLQQRLSDSESTACTYLLLVRNEMTVSHKHLGEFCSSLKQYLKSVAGERDCFHVTAVKLPDGVTFIVYEFWETEEDWKR
;
A
#
# COMPACT_ATOMS: atom_id res chain seq x y z
N ALA A 1 44.53 -43.85 -18.23
CA ALA A 1 43.13 -43.40 -18.19
C ALA A 1 43.08 -41.92 -18.59
N ALA A 2 42.54 -41.62 -19.77
CA ALA A 2 42.24 -40.28 -20.21
C ALA A 2 40.75 -40.03 -20.04
N SER A 3 40.39 -38.88 -19.50
CA SER A 3 39.22 -38.07 -19.89
C SER A 3 39.22 -36.80 -19.04
N ARG A 4 39.56 -35.67 -19.67
CA ARG A 4 39.09 -34.35 -19.23
C ARG A 4 37.64 -34.24 -19.66
N LEU A 5 36.76 -33.70 -18.80
CA LEU A 5 35.76 -32.75 -19.23
C LEU A 5 35.63 -31.64 -18.20
N HIS A 6 35.76 -30.43 -18.73
CA HIS A 6 35.53 -29.15 -18.09
C HIS A 6 34.02 -28.90 -18.14
N ILE A 7 33.39 -28.61 -17.01
CA ILE A 7 32.14 -27.84 -17.01
C ILE A 7 32.33 -26.79 -15.92
N GLY A 8 32.76 -25.60 -16.35
CA GLY A 8 32.51 -24.41 -15.56
C GLY A 8 31.00 -24.29 -15.34
N SER A 9 30.62 -23.78 -14.17
CA SER A 9 29.36 -23.08 -14.04
C SER A 9 29.67 -21.59 -14.17
N PRO A 10 29.47 -20.98 -15.35
CA PRO A 10 29.50 -19.55 -15.51
C PRO A 10 28.08 -19.05 -15.28
N ASP A 11 27.76 -18.56 -14.09
CA ASP A 11 26.83 -17.44 -13.91
C ASP A 11 26.70 -17.11 -12.42
N ALA A 12 27.82 -16.73 -11.79
CA ALA A 12 27.77 -15.52 -10.98
C ALA A 12 28.00 -14.35 -11.94
N LYS A 13 27.06 -14.14 -12.87
CA LYS A 13 27.01 -12.88 -13.59
C LYS A 13 26.80 -11.84 -12.51
N ALA A 14 27.82 -11.03 -12.26
CA ALA A 14 27.68 -9.84 -11.46
C ALA A 14 26.47 -9.11 -12.04
N GLU A 15 25.35 -9.12 -11.31
CA GLU A 15 24.19 -8.33 -11.68
C GLU A 15 24.74 -6.93 -11.86
N GLY A 16 24.65 -6.40 -13.09
CA GLY A 16 24.95 -5.01 -13.33
C GLY A 16 24.10 -4.15 -12.39
N LEU A 17 24.50 -2.90 -12.18
CA LEU A 17 23.79 -1.98 -11.30
C LEU A 17 22.27 -1.98 -11.53
N GLU A 18 21.83 -2.09 -12.78
CA GLU A 18 20.42 -2.21 -13.17
C GLU A 18 19.72 -3.46 -12.61
N GLY A 19 20.39 -4.62 -12.62
CA GLY A 19 19.85 -5.85 -12.01
C GLY A 19 19.70 -5.72 -10.50
N GLN A 20 20.68 -5.10 -9.84
CA GLN A 20 20.63 -4.82 -8.40
C GLN A 20 19.51 -3.82 -8.05
N ILE A 21 19.31 -2.78 -8.86
CA ILE A 21 18.22 -1.81 -8.71
C ILE A 21 16.86 -2.51 -8.84
N ASN A 22 16.69 -3.34 -9.87
CA ASN A 22 15.43 -4.05 -10.09
C ASN A 22 15.11 -5.02 -8.96
N ARG A 23 16.11 -5.79 -8.48
CA ARG A 23 15.96 -6.68 -7.33
C ARG A 23 15.62 -5.92 -6.05
N LEU A 24 16.23 -4.75 -5.83
CA LEU A 24 15.94 -3.92 -4.67
C LEU A 24 14.50 -3.37 -4.73
N ALA A 25 14.04 -2.91 -5.90
CA ALA A 25 12.67 -2.46 -6.09
C ALA A 25 11.64 -3.56 -5.79
N GLU A 26 11.91 -4.80 -6.23
CA GLU A 26 11.05 -5.95 -5.90
C GLU A 26 11.00 -6.23 -4.40
N LEU A 27 12.15 -6.20 -3.72
CA LEU A 27 12.22 -6.42 -2.28
C LEU A 27 11.51 -5.31 -1.50
N ILE A 28 11.64 -4.05 -1.93
CA ILE A 28 10.91 -2.92 -1.35
C ILE A 28 9.41 -3.13 -1.50
N GLY A 29 8.92 -3.43 -2.71
CA GLY A 29 7.48 -3.67 -2.93
C GLY A 29 6.93 -4.81 -2.07
N ARG A 30 7.69 -5.90 -1.93
CA ARG A 30 7.31 -7.04 -1.06
C ARG A 30 7.35 -6.70 0.43
N LEU A 31 8.21 -5.77 0.85
CA LEU A 31 8.28 -5.30 2.23
C LEU A 31 7.13 -4.34 2.54
N GLU A 32 6.86 -3.38 1.65
CA GLU A 32 5.76 -2.42 1.79
C GLU A 32 4.40 -3.12 1.93
N ASP A 33 4.15 -4.15 1.12
CA ASP A 33 2.93 -4.97 1.20
C ASP A 33 2.78 -5.70 2.55
N LYS A 34 3.88 -6.25 3.05
CA LYS A 34 3.90 -6.95 4.35
C LYS A 34 3.80 -6.01 5.54
N THR A 35 4.45 -4.84 5.49
CA THR A 35 4.43 -3.86 6.58
C THR A 35 3.01 -3.36 6.83
N LEU A 36 2.24 -3.07 5.77
CA LEU A 36 0.84 -2.66 5.92
C LEU A 36 -0.01 -3.75 6.58
N TRP A 37 0.17 -5.01 6.18
CA TRP A 37 -0.51 -6.14 6.81
C TRP A 37 -0.11 -6.32 8.28
N PHE A 38 1.18 -6.20 8.61
CA PHE A 38 1.65 -6.32 9.99
C PHE A 38 1.14 -5.20 10.89
N ASP A 39 1.17 -3.95 10.41
CA ASP A 39 0.66 -2.79 11.15
C ASP A 39 -0.85 -2.94 11.39
N LEU A 40 -1.60 -3.38 10.37
CA LEU A 40 -3.02 -3.66 10.48
C LEU A 40 -3.29 -4.77 11.51
N GLN A 41 -2.56 -5.88 11.41
CA GLN A 41 -2.70 -7.02 12.31
C GLN A 41 -2.35 -6.66 13.77
N GLN A 42 -1.33 -5.82 13.97
CA GLN A 42 -0.98 -5.33 15.30
C GLN A 42 -2.09 -4.42 15.85
N ARG A 43 -2.57 -3.44 15.07
CA ARG A 43 -3.66 -2.56 15.50
C ARG A 43 -4.95 -3.32 15.83
N LEU A 44 -5.26 -4.36 15.06
CA LEU A 44 -6.37 -5.27 15.34
C LEU A 44 -6.18 -6.09 16.62
N SER A 45 -4.93 -6.46 16.94
CA SER A 45 -4.60 -7.23 18.15
C SER A 45 -4.55 -6.36 19.40
N ASP A 46 -4.17 -5.08 19.25
CA ASP A 46 -4.08 -4.09 20.32
C ASP A 46 -5.46 -3.47 20.65
N SER A 47 -6.51 -3.71 19.85
CA SER A 47 -7.85 -3.22 20.16
C SER A 47 -8.43 -4.04 21.34
N GLU A 48 -8.80 -3.35 22.42
CA GLU A 48 -9.45 -3.99 23.59
C GLU A 48 -10.87 -4.50 23.29
N SER A 49 -11.34 -4.26 22.06
CA SER A 49 -12.64 -4.64 21.52
C SER A 49 -12.62 -6.11 21.11
N THR A 50 -13.29 -6.97 21.88
CA THR A 50 -13.56 -8.38 21.55
C THR A 50 -14.33 -8.55 20.22
N ALA A 51 -14.70 -7.46 19.53
CA ALA A 51 -15.54 -7.42 18.34
C ALA A 51 -14.76 -7.27 17.01
N CYS A 52 -13.44 -7.09 17.01
CA CYS A 52 -12.66 -6.82 15.79
C CYS A 52 -12.42 -8.06 14.90
N THR A 53 -13.41 -8.94 14.74
CA THR A 53 -13.33 -10.06 13.77
C THR A 53 -13.55 -9.60 12.32
N TYR A 54 -14.16 -8.43 12.14
CA TYR A 54 -14.45 -7.83 10.85
C TYR A 54 -14.02 -6.36 10.83
N LEU A 55 -13.65 -5.87 9.64
CA LEU A 55 -13.36 -4.47 9.36
C LEU A 55 -14.38 -3.93 8.37
N LEU A 56 -14.80 -2.69 8.57
CA LEU A 56 -15.57 -1.97 7.57
C LEU A 56 -14.63 -1.42 6.51
N LEU A 57 -14.83 -1.81 5.26
CA LEU A 57 -14.17 -1.20 4.11
C LEU A 57 -15.11 -0.18 3.44
N VAL A 58 -14.72 1.08 3.45
CA VAL A 58 -15.37 2.14 2.70
C VAL A 58 -14.59 2.37 1.41
N ARG A 59 -15.29 2.36 0.27
CA ARG A 59 -14.72 2.67 -1.05
C ARG A 59 -15.44 3.87 -1.64
N ASN A 60 -14.77 5.01 -1.68
CA ASN A 60 -15.30 6.23 -2.27
C ASN A 60 -14.62 6.52 -3.60
N GLU A 61 -15.40 6.66 -4.67
CA GLU A 61 -14.90 7.00 -6.00
C GLU A 61 -15.34 8.42 -6.36
N MET A 62 -14.39 9.23 -6.81
CA MET A 62 -14.62 10.62 -7.16
C MET A 62 -13.96 10.96 -8.50
N THR A 63 -14.72 11.55 -9.41
CA THR A 63 -14.19 12.15 -10.64
C THR A 63 -14.11 13.66 -10.48
N VAL A 64 -12.94 14.23 -10.73
CA VAL A 64 -12.64 15.64 -10.48
C VAL A 64 -12.42 16.35 -11.81
N SER A 65 -13.04 17.52 -11.98
CA SER A 65 -12.81 18.31 -13.20
C SER A 65 -11.36 18.81 -13.25
N HIS A 66 -10.79 18.88 -14.46
CA HIS A 66 -9.40 19.35 -14.66
C HIS A 66 -9.11 20.70 -13.99
N LYS A 67 -10.10 21.60 -13.95
CA LYS A 67 -9.99 22.92 -13.31
C LYS A 67 -9.68 22.84 -11.82
N HIS A 68 -10.23 21.87 -11.09
CA HIS A 68 -10.10 21.76 -9.64
C HIS A 68 -9.09 20.70 -9.19
N LEU A 69 -8.40 20.03 -10.13
CA LEU A 69 -7.54 18.88 -9.84
C LEU A 69 -6.41 19.20 -8.84
N GLY A 70 -5.78 20.37 -8.97
CA GLY A 70 -4.69 20.79 -8.09
C GLY A 70 -5.14 21.05 -6.64
N GLU A 71 -6.25 21.76 -6.49
CA GLU A 71 -6.86 22.03 -5.17
C GLU A 71 -7.32 20.71 -4.53
N PHE A 72 -8.02 19.87 -5.29
CA PHE A 72 -8.47 18.56 -4.84
C PHE A 72 -7.31 17.69 -4.35
N CYS A 73 -6.19 17.62 -5.07
CA CYS A 73 -5.03 16.83 -4.63
C CYS A 73 -4.45 17.31 -3.30
N SER A 74 -4.52 18.62 -3.03
CA SER A 74 -4.08 19.22 -1.78
C SER A 74 -5.04 18.88 -0.64
N SER A 75 -6.35 19.04 -0.86
CA SER A 75 -7.40 18.68 0.09
C SER A 75 -7.43 17.18 0.37
N LEU A 76 -7.26 16.34 -0.64
CA LEU A 76 -7.19 14.89 -0.49
C LEU A 76 -6.01 14.48 0.38
N LYS A 77 -4.81 15.03 0.15
CA LYS A 77 -3.64 14.77 1.02
C LYS A 77 -3.91 15.18 2.48
N GLN A 78 -4.58 16.30 2.70
CA GLN A 78 -4.93 16.73 4.06
C GLN A 78 -5.96 15.80 4.70
N TYR A 79 -6.99 15.40 3.95
CA TYR A 79 -8.00 14.44 4.39
C TYR A 79 -7.37 13.10 4.79
N LEU A 80 -6.53 12.51 3.94
CA LEU A 80 -5.81 11.26 4.25
C LEU A 80 -5.00 11.35 5.55
N LYS A 81 -4.32 12.47 5.78
CA LYS A 81 -3.56 12.70 7.02
C LYS A 81 -4.46 12.81 8.24
N SER A 82 -5.62 13.44 8.10
CA SER A 82 -6.60 13.56 9.18
C SER A 82 -7.17 12.20 9.54
N VAL A 83 -7.65 11.47 8.55
CA VAL A 83 -8.28 10.15 8.72
C VAL A 83 -7.28 9.12 9.25
N ALA A 84 -6.03 9.11 8.76
CA ALA A 84 -4.98 8.24 9.28
C ALA A 84 -4.63 8.51 10.76
N GLY A 85 -5.00 9.67 11.29
CA GLY A 85 -4.82 10.02 12.71
C GLY A 85 -5.98 9.59 13.60
N GLU A 86 -7.11 9.15 13.03
CA GLU A 86 -8.25 8.67 13.80
C GLU A 86 -7.96 7.31 14.42
N ARG A 87 -8.32 7.15 15.70
CA ARG A 87 -8.06 5.92 16.46
C ARG A 87 -8.69 4.70 15.79
N ASP A 88 -9.93 4.88 15.36
CA ASP A 88 -10.81 3.83 14.87
C ASP A 88 -10.67 3.61 13.34
N CYS A 89 -9.78 4.38 12.68
CA CYS A 89 -9.38 4.18 11.28
C CYS A 89 -8.07 3.39 11.20
N PHE A 90 -8.14 2.12 10.79
CA PHE A 90 -6.99 1.22 10.70
C PHE A 90 -6.06 1.54 9.54
N HIS A 91 -6.61 1.95 8.40
CA HIS A 91 -5.84 2.27 7.22
C HIS A 91 -6.66 3.16 6.29
N VAL A 92 -5.99 4.11 5.63
CA VAL A 92 -6.58 4.90 4.56
C VAL A 92 -5.57 5.09 3.44
N THR A 93 -6.02 4.94 2.20
CA THR A 93 -5.22 5.15 1.01
C THR A 93 -6.04 5.72 -0.14
N ALA A 94 -5.38 6.39 -1.08
CA ALA A 94 -6.01 6.88 -2.29
C ALA A 94 -5.24 6.42 -3.54
N VAL A 95 -5.98 5.93 -4.52
CA VAL A 95 -5.46 5.52 -5.83
C VAL A 95 -5.98 6.47 -6.89
N LYS A 96 -5.08 6.92 -7.76
CA LYS A 96 -5.44 7.71 -8.94
C LYS A 96 -5.56 6.78 -10.15
N LEU A 97 -6.67 6.84 -10.87
CA LEU A 97 -6.91 6.03 -12.06
C LEU A 97 -6.13 6.55 -13.28
N PRO A 98 -5.92 5.70 -14.31
CA PRO A 98 -5.17 6.08 -15.52
C PRO A 98 -5.77 7.25 -16.31
N ASP A 99 -7.07 7.54 -16.13
CA ASP A 99 -7.74 8.68 -16.77
C ASP A 99 -7.24 10.05 -16.27
N GLY A 100 -6.48 10.07 -15.16
CA GLY A 100 -5.87 11.26 -14.64
C GLY A 100 -6.78 12.14 -13.77
N VAL A 101 -8.07 11.80 -13.64
CA VAL A 101 -9.10 12.63 -13.02
C VAL A 101 -10.00 11.89 -12.04
N THR A 102 -9.98 10.55 -12.07
CA THR A 102 -10.73 9.72 -11.14
C THR A 102 -9.82 9.21 -10.03
N PHE A 103 -10.33 9.29 -8.80
CA PHE A 103 -9.66 8.88 -7.59
C PHE A 103 -10.55 7.90 -6.83
N ILE A 104 -9.94 6.88 -6.24
CA ILE A 104 -10.62 5.96 -5.34
C ILE A 104 -9.94 6.04 -3.99
N VAL A 105 -10.70 6.35 -2.95
CA VAL A 105 -10.26 6.32 -1.56
C VAL A 105 -10.76 5.03 -0.93
N TYR A 106 -9.86 4.31 -0.27
CA TYR A 106 -10.17 3.13 0.54
C TYR A 106 -9.88 3.46 1.99
N GLU A 107 -10.87 3.24 2.85
CA GLU A 107 -10.75 3.43 4.29
C GLU A 107 -11.17 2.16 5.02
N PHE A 108 -10.39 1.76 6.02
CA PHE A 108 -10.66 0.63 6.88
C PHE A 108 -10.99 1.14 8.27
N TRP A 109 -12.22 0.89 8.73
CA TRP A 109 -12.76 1.38 10.00
C TRP A 109 -13.19 0.22 10.90
N GLU A 110 -13.23 0.45 12.22
CA GLU A 110 -13.77 -0.53 13.18
C GLU A 110 -15.27 -0.75 12.95
N THR A 111 -16.05 0.34 12.84
CA THR A 111 -17.50 0.29 12.68
C THR A 111 -18.03 1.33 11.68
N GLU A 112 -19.31 1.21 11.31
CA GLU A 112 -20.00 2.19 10.46
C GLU A 112 -20.24 3.50 11.22
N GLU A 113 -20.45 3.43 12.53
CA GLU A 113 -20.63 4.57 13.42
C GLU A 113 -19.36 5.42 13.53
N ASP A 114 -18.17 4.80 13.53
CA ASP A 114 -16.90 5.52 13.57
C ASP A 114 -16.62 6.25 12.25
N TRP A 115 -16.94 5.63 11.12
CA TRP A 115 -16.80 6.26 9.79
C TRP A 115 -17.74 7.47 9.61
N LYS A 116 -18.96 7.40 10.17
CA LYS A 116 -19.99 8.44 10.00
C LYS A 116 -19.91 9.58 11.01
N ARG A 117 -18.99 9.53 11.97
CA ARG A 117 -18.83 10.54 13.02
C ARG A 117 -18.35 11.87 12.47
#